data_AF-A0A968JMP6-F1
#
_entry.id   AF-A0A968JMP6-F1
#
_cell.length_a   1.000
_cell.length_b   1.000
_cell.length_c   1.000
_cell.angle_alpha   90.00
_cell.angle_beta   90.00
_cell.angle_gamma   90.00
#
_symmetry.space_group_name_H-M   'P 1'
#
loop_
_entity.id
_entity.type
_entity.pdbx_description
1 polymer ?
#
loop_
_entity_poly.entity_id
_entity_poly.type
_entity_poly.pdbx_seq_one_letter_code
_entity_poly.pdbx_strand_id
1 'polypeptide(L)'
;MLDIVLGICDNVKVNNVKQLGSQGSTDGADIAGSKNILIENCFFRNGDDCIAIKSLDLRSHGSATLDFSQDVENVEIRGCSFLLIWEVRPWK
;
A
#
# COMPACT_ATOMS: atom_id res chain seq x y z
N MET A 1 -12.09 -1.26 -4.09
CA MET A 1 -10.98 -0.96 -3.18
C MET A 1 -10.49 -2.28 -2.62
N LEU A 2 -9.27 -2.67 -2.99
CA LEU A 2 -8.51 -3.71 -2.32
C LEU A 2 -7.15 -3.07 -2.08
N ASP A 3 -6.75 -2.96 -0.83
CA ASP A 3 -5.47 -2.42 -0.41
C ASP A 3 -5.13 -2.95 0.98
N ILE A 4 -3.85 -3.21 1.22
CA ILE A 4 -3.30 -3.53 2.53
C ILE A 4 -2.82 -2.23 3.16
N VAL A 5 -3.57 -1.70 4.13
CA VAL A 5 -3.18 -0.48 4.83
C VAL A 5 -2.42 -0.83 6.12
N LEU A 6 -1.14 -0.46 6.17
CA LEU A 6 -0.27 -0.54 7.34
C LEU A 6 -0.11 0.86 7.95
N GLY A 7 -1.11 1.29 8.71
CA GLY A 7 -1.14 2.59 9.40
C GLY A 7 -0.69 2.49 10.86
N ILE A 8 0.30 3.30 11.26
CA ILE A 8 0.84 3.36 12.64
C ILE A 8 1.23 1.97 13.19
N CYS A 9 1.87 1.17 12.35
CA CYS A 9 2.35 -0.15 12.68
C CYS A 9 3.83 -0.12 13.05
N ASP A 10 4.25 -1.07 13.90
CA ASP A 10 5.64 -1.35 14.21
C ASP A 10 5.86 -2.87 14.13
N ASN A 11 6.88 -3.29 13.37
CA ASN A 11 7.30 -4.69 13.23
C ASN A 11 6.23 -5.60 12.59
N VAL A 12 5.86 -5.30 11.34
CA VAL A 12 4.87 -6.07 10.57
C VAL A 12 5.51 -6.76 9.38
N LYS A 13 5.15 -8.02 9.17
CA LYS A 13 5.54 -8.83 8.01
C LYS A 13 4.31 -9.20 7.17
N VAL A 14 4.33 -8.81 5.90
CA VAL A 14 3.39 -9.28 4.87
C VAL A 14 4.13 -10.29 3.99
N ASN A 15 3.68 -11.54 3.98
CA ASN A 15 4.39 -12.61 3.26
C ASN A 15 3.44 -13.47 2.42
N ASN A 16 3.85 -13.76 1.18
CA ASN A 16 3.14 -14.66 0.27
C ASN A 16 1.67 -14.25 0.00
N VAL A 17 1.41 -12.95 -0.05
CA VAL A 17 0.10 -12.40 -0.44
C VAL A 17 0.00 -12.31 -1.95
N LYS A 18 -1.17 -12.67 -2.48
CA LYS A 18 -1.52 -12.51 -3.90
C LYS A 18 -2.75 -11.64 -4.02
N GLN A 19 -2.57 -10.42 -4.49
CA GLN A 19 -3.62 -9.43 -4.65
C GLN A 19 -3.91 -9.17 -6.13
N LEU A 20 -5.19 -9.13 -6.48
CA LEU A 20 -5.69 -8.89 -7.84
C LEU A 20 -6.72 -7.75 -7.81
N GLY A 21 -6.23 -6.53 -7.99
CA GLY A 21 -7.01 -5.34 -8.31
C GLY A 21 -7.19 -5.15 -9.82
N SER A 22 -8.25 -4.45 -10.23
CA SER A 22 -8.53 -4.15 -11.64
C SER A 22 -9.12 -2.78 -11.92
N GLN A 23 -9.41 -2.01 -10.88
CA GLN A 23 -10.05 -0.70 -10.98
C GLN A 23 -9.05 0.39 -10.61
N GLY A 24 -9.30 1.64 -11.02
CA GLY A 24 -8.56 2.78 -10.49
C GLY A 24 -8.67 2.84 -8.97
N SER A 25 -7.66 3.39 -8.30
CA SER A 25 -7.56 3.44 -6.83
C SER A 25 -7.61 2.05 -6.18
N THR A 26 -6.95 1.07 -6.81
CA THR A 26 -6.64 -0.22 -6.19
C THR A 26 -5.16 -0.33 -5.94
N ASP A 27 -4.70 0.28 -4.85
CA ASP A 27 -3.31 0.22 -4.39
C ASP A 27 -2.99 -1.18 -3.83
N GLY A 28 -1.74 -1.60 -3.85
CA GLY A 28 -1.32 -2.92 -3.38
C GLY A 28 -1.11 -2.95 -1.87
N ALA A 29 -0.19 -2.12 -1.38
CA ALA A 29 -0.01 -1.89 0.05
C ALA A 29 0.34 -0.42 0.32
N ASP A 30 -0.46 0.21 1.16
CA ASP A 30 -0.24 1.55 1.71
C ASP A 30 0.46 1.47 3.08
N ILE A 31 1.71 1.92 3.14
CA ILE A 31 2.51 1.98 4.38
C ILE A 31 2.49 3.42 4.88
N ALA A 32 1.78 3.68 5.99
CA ALA A 32 1.52 5.04 6.46
C ALA A 32 1.93 5.26 7.93
N GLY A 33 2.91 6.14 8.17
CA GLY A 33 3.42 6.45 9.51
C GLY A 33 3.85 5.22 10.33
N SER A 34 4.47 4.24 9.66
CA SER A 34 4.79 2.92 10.19
C SER A 34 6.29 2.63 10.13
N LYS A 35 6.77 1.72 10.98
CA LYS A 35 8.19 1.35 11.02
C LYS A 35 8.42 -0.16 11.09
N ASN A 36 9.61 -0.60 10.68
CA ASN A 36 10.02 -2.00 10.69
C ASN A 36 9.05 -2.89 9.89
N ILE A 37 8.87 -2.56 8.62
CA ILE A 37 7.92 -3.26 7.74
C ILE A 37 8.68 -4.15 6.76
N LEU A 38 8.29 -5.42 6.67
CA LEU A 38 8.81 -6.36 5.69
C LEU A 38 7.68 -6.87 4.80
N ILE A 39 7.74 -6.60 3.50
CA ILE A 39 6.83 -7.18 2.50
C ILE A 39 7.65 -8.12 1.61
N GLU A 40 7.36 -9.43 1.66
CA GLU A 40 8.12 -10.41 0.89
C GLU A 40 7.31 -11.51 0.20
N ASN A 41 7.82 -11.97 -0.95
CA ASN A 41 7.25 -13.08 -1.72
C ASN A 41 5.80 -12.84 -2.19
N CYS A 42 5.42 -11.57 -2.39
CA CYS A 42 4.05 -11.20 -2.76
C CYS A 42 3.89 -10.98 -4.27
N PHE A 43 2.65 -11.14 -4.74
CA PHE A 43 2.24 -10.76 -6.09
C PHE A 43 1.13 -9.73 -6.03
N PHE A 44 1.35 -8.55 -6.60
CA PHE A 44 0.35 -7.49 -6.69
C PHE A 44 0.06 -7.20 -8.16
N ARG A 45 -1.17 -7.47 -8.59
CA ARG A 45 -1.68 -7.00 -9.87
C ARG A 45 -2.73 -5.94 -9.60
N ASN A 46 -2.43 -4.68 -9.85
CA ASN A 46 -3.18 -3.57 -9.30
C ASN A 46 -3.44 -2.47 -10.34
N GLY A 47 -4.57 -1.80 -10.21
CA GLY A 47 -4.98 -0.72 -11.10
C GLY A 47 -4.49 0.66 -10.65
N ASP A 48 -3.75 0.73 -9.55
CA ASP A 48 -3.07 1.91 -8.99
C ASP A 48 -1.75 1.44 -8.33
N ASP A 49 -1.11 2.26 -7.50
CA ASP A 49 0.21 1.99 -6.91
C ASP A 49 0.33 0.59 -6.26
N CYS A 50 1.25 -0.26 -6.72
CA CYS A 50 1.44 -1.59 -6.11
C CYS A 50 2.02 -1.53 -4.69
N ILE A 51 2.78 -0.48 -4.37
CA ILE A 51 3.28 -0.17 -3.04
C ILE A 51 3.34 1.34 -2.96
N ALA A 52 2.82 1.93 -1.89
CA ALA A 52 3.03 3.34 -1.62
C ALA A 52 3.41 3.58 -0.16
N ILE A 53 4.38 4.46 0.04
CA ILE A 53 4.92 4.83 1.34
C ILE A 53 4.54 6.29 1.59
N LYS A 54 3.75 6.51 2.63
CA LYS A 54 3.06 7.79 2.87
C LYS A 54 3.25 8.22 4.32
N SER A 55 3.20 9.53 4.56
CA SER A 55 2.98 10.10 5.89
C SER A 55 1.86 11.13 5.74
N LEU A 56 0.78 10.92 6.49
CA LEU A 56 -0.50 11.58 6.24
C LEU A 56 -1.13 12.08 7.53
N ASP A 57 -1.23 13.41 7.70
CA ASP A 57 -2.08 13.99 8.73
C ASP A 57 -3.55 14.00 8.27
N LEU A 58 -4.25 12.90 8.54
CA LEU A 58 -5.67 12.78 8.18
C LEU A 58 -6.58 13.71 9.02
N ARG A 59 -6.08 14.28 10.13
CA ARG A 59 -6.84 15.26 10.92
C ARG A 59 -7.07 16.56 10.17
N SER A 60 -6.06 17.01 9.44
CA SER A 60 -6.16 18.15 8.52
C SER A 60 -7.13 17.91 7.35
N HIS A 61 -7.52 16.65 7.11
CA HIS A 61 -8.48 16.24 6.08
C HIS A 61 -9.82 15.76 6.66
N GLY A 62 -10.14 16.10 7.91
CA GLY A 62 -11.46 15.87 8.51
C GLY A 62 -11.61 14.54 9.27
N SER A 63 -10.54 13.75 9.41
CA SER A 63 -10.55 12.58 10.30
C SER A 63 -10.30 13.00 11.74
N ALA A 64 -11.29 12.86 12.63
CA ALA A 64 -11.14 13.30 14.02
C ALA A 64 -10.14 12.47 14.85
N THR A 65 -9.82 11.24 14.41
CA THR A 65 -9.09 10.27 15.24
C THR A 65 -7.95 9.53 14.53
N LEU A 66 -7.89 9.56 13.20
CA LEU A 66 -6.79 8.90 12.47
C LEU A 66 -5.70 9.91 12.17
N ASP A 67 -4.47 9.56 12.53
CA ASP A 67 -3.27 10.34 12.27
C ASP A 67 -2.15 9.40 11.86
N PHE A 68 -1.75 9.46 10.59
CA PHE A 68 -0.64 8.69 10.01
C PHE A 68 0.58 9.57 9.71
N SER A 69 0.68 10.75 10.35
CA SER A 69 1.72 11.76 10.08
C SER A 69 3.09 11.47 10.69
N GLN A 70 3.24 10.31 11.33
CA GLN A 70 4.53 9.87 11.87
C GLN A 70 5.50 9.53 10.73
N ASP A 71 6.79 9.47 11.06
CA ASP A 71 7.82 9.06 10.11
C ASP A 71 7.61 7.60 9.68
N VAL A 72 8.02 7.30 8.44
CA VAL A 72 8.08 5.94 7.94
C VAL A 72 9.53 5.48 7.86
N GLU A 73 9.87 4.43 8.59
CA GLU A 73 11.26 4.02 8.79
C GLU A 73 11.45 2.51 8.64
N ASN A 74 12.60 2.08 8.12
CA ASN A 74 12.97 0.67 8.00
C ASN A 74 11.90 -0.18 7.28
N VAL A 75 11.64 0.16 6.02
CA VAL A 75 10.74 -0.59 5.14
C VAL A 75 11.57 -1.38 4.13
N GLU A 76 11.43 -2.70 4.13
CA GLU A 76 12.04 -3.60 3.15
C GLU A 76 10.96 -4.31 2.33
N ILE A 77 11.09 -4.28 1.01
CA ILE A 77 10.22 -4.99 0.08
C ILE A 77 11.10 -5.86 -0.83
N ARG A 78 10.93 -7.19 -0.79
CA ARG A 78 11.80 -8.11 -1.52
C ARG A 78 11.09 -9.35 -2.07
N GLY A 79 11.60 -9.90 -3.17
CA GLY A 79 11.03 -11.12 -3.77
C GLY A 79 9.57 -10.97 -4.23
N CYS A 80 9.10 -9.73 -4.42
CA CYS A 80 7.75 -9.43 -4.89
C CYS A 80 7.72 -9.25 -6.40
N SER A 81 6.57 -9.54 -7.01
CA SER A 81 6.28 -9.24 -8.42
C SER A 81 5.11 -8.29 -8.51
N PHE A 82 5.30 -7.20 -9.26
CA PHE A 82 4.34 -6.12 -9.42
C PHE A 82 3.85 -6.07 -10.87
N LEU A 83 2.54 -6.08 -11.07
CA LEU A 83 1.88 -5.92 -12.35
C LEU A 83 0.90 -4.76 -12.27
N LEU A 84 1.38 -3.57 -12.62
CA LEU A 84 0.53 -2.40 -12.79
C LEU A 84 -0.29 -2.56 -14.06
N ILE A 85 -1.60 -2.37 -13.96
CA ILE A 85 -2.53 -2.44 -15.09
C ILE A 85 -3.23 -1.11 -15.35
N TRP A 86 -2.59 0.00 -14.98
CA TRP A 86 -3.08 1.36 -15.27
C TRP A 86 -3.41 1.48 -16.76
N GLU A 87 -4.68 1.74 -17.06
CA GLU A 87 -5.26 1.94 -18.40
C GLU A 87 -4.72 1.07 -19.55
N VAL A 88 -5.33 -0.10 -19.74
CA VAL A 88 -5.64 -0.55 -21.11
C VAL A 88 -7.16 -0.51 -21.25
N ARG A 89 -7.70 0.62 -21.72
CA ARG A 89 -9.06 0.66 -22.30
C ARG A 89 -8.92 0.53 -23.83
N PRO A 90 -9.17 -0.63 -24.46
CA PRO A 90 -9.43 -0.66 -25.89
C PRO A 90 -10.93 -0.55 -26.24
N TRP A 91 -11.83 -0.30 -25.28
CA TRP A 91 -13.28 -0.29 -25.56
C TRP A 91 -14.00 0.85 -24.83
N LYS A 92 -13.71 2.07 -25.26
CA LYS A 92 -14.72 3.11 -25.50
C LYS A 92 -14.66 3.44 -26.98
#